data_AF-A0A945Y1R9-F1
#
_entry.id   AF-A0A945Y1R9-F1
#
_cell.length_a   1.000
_cell.length_b   1.000
_cell.length_c   1.000
_cell.angle_alpha   90.00
_cell.angle_beta   90.00
_cell.angle_gamma   90.00
#
_symmetry.space_group_name_H-M   'P 1'
#
loop_
_entity.id
_entity.type
_entity.pdbx_description
1 polymer ?
#
loop_
_entity_poly.entity_id
_entity_poly.type
_entity_poly.pdbx_seq_one_letter_code
_entity_poly.pdbx_strand_id
1 'polypeptide(L)'
;MTNQPADVSAKPTGRDSVKHALIDATIELIIEQGTAVSVREIAIRADVNHGLIHTYFGSKEALIIAAVDAVSQRASSGIDKTGFPRPDLARQRAGELAKIIARMRLDGNRDLFTSHPVSDRWVAAIQENHDDVDELEAMTMVATASALALGWPVFANHICEVLKLDNDQRAVINDRIDALVAELGGIPD
;
A
#
# COMPACT_ATOMS: atom_id res chain seq x y z
N MET A 1 -27.02 22.61 -16.03
CA MET A 1 -27.26 21.19 -15.71
C MET A 1 -26.63 20.93 -14.36
N THR A 2 -27.44 20.49 -13.41
CA THR A 2 -27.18 20.46 -11.97
C THR A 2 -26.14 19.39 -11.63
N ASN A 3 -25.10 19.78 -10.88
CA ASN A 3 -24.07 18.89 -10.36
C ASN A 3 -24.65 18.17 -9.13
N GLN A 4 -24.77 16.84 -9.18
CA GLN A 4 -25.32 16.01 -8.11
C GLN A 4 -24.17 15.45 -7.25
N PRO A 5 -24.24 15.57 -5.91
CA PRO A 5 -23.17 15.09 -5.03
C PRO A 5 -23.11 13.55 -5.01
N ALA A 6 -21.91 13.03 -4.76
CA ALA A 6 -21.58 11.60 -4.72
C ALA A 6 -22.53 10.81 -3.80
N ASP A 7 -22.95 9.65 -4.30
CA ASP A 7 -23.89 8.72 -3.71
C ASP A 7 -23.46 8.24 -2.30
N VAL A 8 -24.40 8.25 -1.37
CA VAL A 8 -24.22 7.75 0.00
C VAL A 8 -24.22 6.22 -0.09
N SER A 9 -23.03 5.62 -0.09
CA SER A 9 -22.78 4.17 -0.18
C SER A 9 -23.86 3.35 0.56
N ALA A 10 -24.72 2.66 -0.19
CA ALA A 10 -25.68 1.71 0.34
C ALA A 10 -24.97 0.62 1.16
N LYS A 11 -25.62 0.17 2.24
CA LYS A 11 -25.13 -0.91 3.11
C LYS A 11 -24.69 -2.12 2.27
N PRO A 12 -23.48 -2.69 2.47
CA PRO A 12 -22.99 -3.82 1.69
C PRO A 12 -23.96 -5.01 1.77
N THR A 13 -24.51 -5.44 0.63
CA THR A 13 -25.41 -6.59 0.56
C THR A 13 -24.82 -7.71 -0.27
N GLY A 14 -24.82 -8.94 0.28
CA GLY A 14 -24.26 -10.12 -0.38
C GLY A 14 -22.85 -10.46 0.10
N ARG A 15 -22.48 -11.74 -0.05
CA ARG A 15 -21.25 -12.31 0.55
C ARG A 15 -19.99 -11.55 0.14
N ASP A 16 -19.81 -11.29 -1.15
CA ASP A 16 -18.58 -10.69 -1.66
C ASP A 16 -18.48 -9.21 -1.33
N SER A 17 -19.60 -8.47 -1.42
CA SER A 17 -19.67 -7.06 -1.03
C SER A 17 -19.33 -6.88 0.45
N VAL A 18 -19.87 -7.74 1.34
CA VAL A 18 -19.54 -7.70 2.77
C VAL A 18 -18.08 -8.07 3.02
N LYS A 19 -17.53 -9.08 2.34
CA LYS A 19 -16.11 -9.44 2.47
C LYS A 19 -15.20 -8.27 2.08
N HIS A 20 -15.46 -7.60 0.96
CA HIS A 20 -14.70 -6.43 0.54
C HIS A 20 -14.82 -5.29 1.54
N ALA A 21 -16.04 -4.97 2.01
CA ALA A 21 -16.24 -3.92 3.02
C ALA A 21 -15.47 -4.21 4.32
N LEU A 22 -15.44 -5.46 4.78
CA LEU A 22 -14.66 -5.87 5.95
C LEU A 22 -13.15 -5.75 5.72
N ILE A 23 -12.66 -6.11 4.53
CA ILE A 23 -11.24 -5.95 4.15
C ILE A 23 -10.86 -4.46 4.12
N ASP A 24 -11.64 -3.63 3.43
CA ASP A 24 -11.36 -2.19 3.31
C ASP A 24 -11.41 -1.49 4.67
N ALA A 25 -12.43 -1.77 5.48
CA ALA A 25 -12.51 -1.27 6.86
C ALA A 25 -11.31 -1.69 7.71
N THR A 26 -10.82 -2.93 7.55
CA THR A 26 -9.65 -3.41 8.27
C THR A 26 -8.38 -2.68 7.83
N ILE A 27 -8.20 -2.46 6.52
CA ILE A 27 -7.08 -1.72 5.94
C ILE A 27 -7.03 -0.29 6.50
N GLU A 28 -8.16 0.43 6.45
CA GLU A 28 -8.27 1.80 6.96
C GLU A 28 -7.90 1.87 8.44
N LEU A 29 -8.47 0.97 9.26
CA LEU A 29 -8.22 0.94 10.69
C LEU A 29 -6.75 0.59 11.01
N ILE A 30 -6.10 -0.29 10.25
CA ILE A 30 -4.66 -0.57 10.42
C ILE A 30 -3.83 0.68 10.15
N ILE A 31 -4.17 1.46 9.12
CA ILE A 31 -3.46 2.70 8.80
C ILE A 31 -3.64 3.73 9.93
N GLU A 32 -4.86 3.90 10.42
CA GLU A 32 -5.22 4.88 11.46
C GLU A 32 -4.55 4.55 12.79
N GLN A 33 -4.73 3.33 13.29
CA GLN A 33 -4.43 2.97 14.69
C GLN A 33 -3.57 1.70 14.86
N GLY A 34 -3.10 1.09 13.77
CA GLY A 34 -2.30 -0.12 13.82
C GLY A 34 -3.14 -1.39 13.96
N THR A 35 -2.48 -2.50 14.27
CA THR A 35 -3.10 -3.85 14.25
C THR A 35 -3.93 -4.20 15.49
N ALA A 36 -3.95 -3.33 16.51
CA ALA A 36 -4.67 -3.53 17.76
C ALA A 36 -6.21 -3.37 17.66
N VAL A 37 -6.75 -3.31 16.45
CA VAL A 37 -8.18 -3.14 16.15
C VAL A 37 -9.03 -4.28 16.70
N SER A 38 -10.26 -3.97 17.10
CA SER A 38 -11.27 -4.94 17.55
C SER A 38 -12.22 -5.34 16.43
N VAL A 39 -12.80 -6.54 16.55
CA VAL A 39 -13.85 -7.05 15.64
C VAL A 39 -15.04 -6.09 15.57
N ARG A 40 -15.37 -5.44 16.68
CA ARG A 40 -16.49 -4.49 16.75
C ARG A 40 -16.20 -3.21 15.98
N GLU A 41 -15.00 -2.64 16.11
CA GLU A 41 -14.59 -1.45 15.36
C GLU A 41 -14.61 -1.71 13.85
N ILE A 42 -14.06 -2.86 13.43
CA ILE A 42 -14.06 -3.27 12.01
C ILE A 42 -15.49 -3.40 11.49
N ALA A 43 -16.36 -4.09 12.23
CA ALA A 43 -17.75 -4.30 11.81
C ALA A 43 -18.54 -2.98 11.73
N ILE A 44 -18.32 -2.06 12.68
CA ILE A 44 -18.92 -0.72 12.67
C ILE A 44 -18.43 0.06 11.44
N ARG A 45 -17.12 0.06 11.18
CA ARG A 45 -16.54 0.77 10.03
C ARG A 45 -17.06 0.23 8.70
N ALA A 46 -17.23 -1.09 8.59
CA ALA A 46 -17.78 -1.73 7.40
C ALA A 46 -19.32 -1.64 7.28
N ASP A 47 -20.02 -1.07 8.26
CA ASP A 47 -21.49 -1.08 8.39
C ASP A 47 -22.12 -2.50 8.25
N VAL A 48 -21.55 -3.48 8.96
CA VAL A 48 -22.04 -4.86 8.95
C VAL A 48 -22.15 -5.47 10.34
N ASN A 49 -22.83 -6.61 10.44
CA ASN A 49 -22.90 -7.36 11.70
C ASN A 49 -21.54 -8.03 11.99
N HIS A 50 -21.00 -7.80 13.19
CA HIS A 50 -19.73 -8.40 13.67
C HIS A 50 -19.68 -9.93 13.56
N GLY A 51 -20.81 -10.63 13.66
CA GLY A 51 -20.87 -12.09 13.47
C GLY A 51 -20.45 -12.55 12.05
N LEU A 52 -20.50 -11.66 11.06
CA LEU A 52 -20.09 -11.96 9.69
C LEU A 52 -18.56 -12.11 9.55
N ILE A 53 -17.76 -11.54 10.47
CA ILE A 53 -16.31 -11.72 10.49
C ILE A 53 -15.97 -13.19 10.76
N HIS A 54 -16.55 -13.78 11.81
CA HIS A 54 -16.39 -15.22 12.07
C HIS A 54 -16.97 -16.08 10.96
N THR A 55 -18.10 -15.66 10.37
CA THR A 55 -18.75 -16.42 9.27
C THR A 55 -17.90 -16.46 7.99
N TYR A 56 -17.23 -15.36 7.64
CA TYR A 56 -16.54 -15.22 6.36
C TYR A 56 -15.04 -15.41 6.40
N PHE A 57 -14.41 -15.12 7.54
CA PHE A 57 -12.95 -15.17 7.74
C PHE A 57 -12.54 -16.13 8.86
N GLY A 58 -13.46 -16.53 9.76
CA GLY A 58 -13.17 -17.44 10.87
C GLY A 58 -12.61 -16.74 12.11
N SER A 59 -11.64 -15.84 11.94
CA SER A 59 -11.06 -15.05 13.04
C SER A 59 -10.70 -13.62 12.62
N LYS A 60 -10.38 -12.77 13.60
CA LYS A 60 -9.85 -11.42 13.36
C LYS A 60 -8.50 -11.50 12.66
N GLU A 61 -7.64 -12.41 13.09
CA GLU A 61 -6.30 -12.60 12.54
C GLU A 61 -6.37 -13.02 11.07
N ALA A 62 -7.31 -13.90 10.71
CA ALA A 62 -7.53 -14.29 9.33
C ALA A 62 -8.04 -13.13 8.46
N LEU A 63 -8.86 -12.22 9.02
CA LEU A 63 -9.27 -11.01 8.32
C LEU A 63 -8.10 -10.02 8.15
N ILE A 64 -7.23 -9.87 9.15
CA ILE A 64 -6.01 -9.04 9.04
C ILE A 64 -5.08 -9.59 7.95
N ILE A 65 -4.88 -10.92 7.89
CA ILE A 65 -4.11 -11.55 6.81
C ILE A 65 -4.75 -11.27 5.45
N ALA A 66 -6.06 -11.47 5.31
CA ALA A 66 -6.77 -11.18 4.07
C ALA A 66 -6.67 -9.70 3.64
N ALA A 67 -6.63 -8.77 4.61
CA ALA A 67 -6.43 -7.35 4.35
C ALA A 67 -5.01 -7.06 3.83
N VAL A 68 -3.98 -7.64 4.44
CA VAL A 68 -2.59 -7.53 3.98
C VAL A 68 -2.40 -8.16 2.60
N ASP A 69 -3.02 -9.31 2.35
CA ASP A 69 -3.02 -9.98 1.04
C ASP A 69 -3.67 -9.11 -0.03
N ALA A 70 -4.81 -8.46 0.29
CA ALA A 70 -5.49 -7.56 -0.63
C ALA A 70 -4.61 -6.34 -0.99
N VAL A 71 -3.89 -5.76 -0.03
CA VAL A 71 -2.95 -4.67 -0.26
C VAL A 71 -1.78 -5.13 -1.14
N SER A 72 -1.22 -6.30 -0.84
CA SER A 72 -0.13 -6.90 -1.62
C SER A 72 -0.54 -7.21 -3.06
N GLN A 73 -1.77 -7.69 -3.27
CA GLN A 73 -2.34 -7.95 -4.59
C GLN A 73 -2.56 -6.65 -5.37
N ARG A 74 -3.07 -5.60 -4.71
CA ARG A 74 -3.20 -4.26 -5.31
C ARG A 74 -1.84 -3.71 -5.73
N ALA A 75 -0.83 -3.81 -4.88
CA ALA A 75 0.54 -3.39 -5.20
C ALA A 75 1.07 -4.18 -6.41
N SER A 76 0.89 -5.51 -6.41
CA SER A 76 1.35 -6.37 -7.51
C SER A 76 0.70 -6.04 -8.86
N SER A 77 -0.49 -5.46 -8.87
CA SER A 77 -1.15 -5.00 -10.11
C SER A 77 -0.48 -3.79 -10.75
N GLY A 78 0.37 -3.08 -10.00
CA GLY A 78 1.18 -1.97 -10.49
C GLY A 78 2.56 -2.38 -11.02
N ILE A 79 2.83 -3.69 -11.12
CA ILE A 79 4.00 -4.24 -11.80
C ILE A 79 3.60 -4.53 -13.25
N ASP A 80 4.40 -4.06 -14.20
CA ASP A 80 4.15 -4.32 -15.62
C ASP A 80 4.60 -5.73 -16.05
N LYS A 81 4.50 -6.02 -17.35
CA LYS A 81 4.88 -7.33 -17.91
C LYS A 81 6.39 -7.57 -17.92
N THR A 82 7.19 -6.51 -17.81
CA THR A 82 8.65 -6.56 -17.76
C THR A 82 9.18 -6.72 -16.35
N GLY A 83 8.29 -6.68 -15.34
CA GLY A 83 8.63 -6.93 -13.94
C GLY A 83 8.99 -5.67 -13.16
N PHE A 84 9.02 -4.50 -13.81
CA PHE A 84 9.24 -3.22 -13.15
C PHE A 84 7.94 -2.67 -12.53
N PRO A 85 8.01 -2.09 -11.32
CA PRO A 85 6.87 -1.39 -10.74
C PRO A 85 6.68 -0.02 -11.42
N ARG A 86 5.46 0.52 -11.34
CA ARG A 86 5.27 1.95 -11.56
C ARG A 86 6.06 2.77 -10.52
N PRO A 87 6.73 3.87 -10.89
CA PRO A 87 7.49 4.68 -9.94
C PRO A 87 6.61 5.27 -8.81
N ASP A 88 5.35 5.56 -9.10
CA ASP A 88 4.38 6.13 -8.17
C ASP A 88 3.66 5.08 -7.28
N LEU A 89 3.98 3.79 -7.43
CA LEU A 89 3.26 2.66 -6.82
C LEU A 89 3.08 2.81 -5.30
N ALA A 90 4.12 3.25 -4.59
CA ALA A 90 4.06 3.43 -3.15
C ALA A 90 3.18 4.63 -2.71
N ARG A 91 2.93 5.62 -3.58
CA ARG A 91 2.05 6.78 -3.31
C ARG A 91 0.59 6.50 -3.69
N GLN A 92 0.33 5.49 -4.51
CA GLN A 92 -1.02 5.07 -4.88
C GLN A 92 -1.90 4.84 -3.64
N ARG A 93 -3.20 5.07 -3.79
CA ARG A 93 -4.18 4.96 -2.69
C ARG A 93 -3.76 5.72 -1.43
N ALA A 94 -3.25 6.94 -1.61
CA ALA A 94 -2.76 7.79 -0.53
C ALA A 94 -1.69 7.13 0.36
N GLY A 95 -0.85 6.26 -0.20
CA GLY A 95 0.23 5.59 0.52
C GLY A 95 -0.20 4.38 1.34
N GLU A 96 -1.30 3.71 0.97
CA GLU A 96 -1.87 2.54 1.67
C GLU A 96 -0.79 1.50 2.02
N LEU A 97 -0.05 1.00 1.02
CA LEU A 97 1.01 0.00 1.21
C LEU A 97 2.10 0.49 2.18
N ALA A 98 2.64 1.68 1.95
CA ALA A 98 3.72 2.25 2.73
C ALA A 98 3.33 2.42 4.21
N LYS A 99 2.13 2.93 4.47
CA LYS A 99 1.61 3.16 5.82
C LYS A 99 1.36 1.85 6.57
N ILE A 100 0.84 0.83 5.89
CA ILE A 100 0.62 -0.48 6.51
C ILE A 100 1.95 -1.14 6.84
N ILE A 101 2.90 -1.18 5.91
CA ILE A 101 4.25 -1.72 6.18
C ILE A 101 4.88 -1.00 7.38
N ALA A 102 4.83 0.34 7.40
CA ALA A 102 5.36 1.13 8.51
C ALA A 102 4.68 0.80 9.85
N ARG A 103 3.34 0.74 9.88
CA ARG A 103 2.57 0.39 11.09
C ARG A 103 2.92 -1.00 11.60
N MET A 104 2.96 -2.00 10.73
CA MET A 104 3.26 -3.37 11.14
C MET A 104 4.69 -3.52 11.69
N ARG A 105 5.66 -2.79 11.12
CA ARG A 105 7.04 -2.77 11.61
C ARG A 105 7.15 -2.06 12.97
N LEU A 106 6.45 -0.95 13.15
CA LEU A 106 6.51 -0.15 14.39
C LEU A 106 5.72 -0.76 15.55
N ASP A 107 4.62 -1.47 15.26
CA ASP A 107 3.80 -2.14 16.27
C ASP A 107 4.50 -3.36 16.91
N GLY A 108 5.65 -3.81 16.35
CA GLY A 108 6.39 -4.98 16.86
C GLY A 108 5.69 -6.33 16.67
N ASN A 109 4.59 -6.35 15.92
CA ASN A 109 3.85 -7.55 15.60
C ASN A 109 4.55 -8.38 14.51
N ARG A 110 4.09 -9.64 14.36
CA ARG A 110 4.57 -10.53 13.30
C ARG A 110 4.42 -9.84 11.95
N ASP A 111 5.54 -9.61 11.29
CA ASP A 111 5.57 -9.09 9.93
C ASP A 111 4.82 -10.07 9.02
N LEU A 112 3.72 -9.60 8.42
CA LEU A 112 2.92 -10.38 7.49
C LEU A 112 3.41 -10.19 6.04
N PHE A 113 4.31 -9.24 5.79
CA PHE A 113 4.99 -9.07 4.51
C PHE A 113 6.31 -9.84 4.52
N THR A 114 6.25 -11.17 4.64
CA THR A 114 7.46 -12.02 4.69
C THR A 114 8.18 -12.18 3.34
N SER A 115 7.50 -11.86 2.23
CA SER A 115 8.07 -11.65 0.90
C SER A 115 7.31 -10.50 0.26
N HIS A 116 8.04 -9.61 -0.42
CA HIS A 116 7.44 -8.50 -1.13
C HIS A 116 7.47 -8.84 -2.63
N PRO A 117 6.37 -9.36 -3.22
CA PRO A 117 6.38 -9.86 -4.60
C PRO A 117 6.75 -8.79 -5.63
N VAL A 118 6.65 -7.50 -5.28
CA VAL A 118 7.15 -6.40 -6.11
C VAL A 118 8.68 -6.39 -6.13
N SER A 119 9.35 -6.54 -4.99
CA SER A 119 10.80 -6.44 -4.89
C SER A 119 11.49 -7.61 -5.58
N ASP A 120 10.98 -8.84 -5.38
CA ASP A 120 11.55 -10.05 -5.99
C ASP A 120 11.46 -9.97 -7.53
N ARG A 121 10.31 -9.52 -8.06
CA ARG A 121 10.14 -9.31 -9.51
C ARG A 121 10.98 -8.18 -10.06
N TRP A 122 11.13 -7.10 -9.30
CA TRP A 122 11.93 -5.96 -9.72
C TRP A 122 13.42 -6.30 -9.78
N VAL A 123 13.95 -7.02 -8.80
CA VAL A 123 15.34 -7.53 -8.85
C VAL A 123 15.53 -8.42 -10.08
N ALA A 124 14.63 -9.37 -10.31
CA ALA A 124 14.69 -10.23 -11.49
C ALA A 124 14.63 -9.42 -12.80
N ALA A 125 13.77 -8.40 -12.88
CA ALA A 125 13.67 -7.53 -14.04
C ALA A 125 14.97 -6.76 -14.33
N ILE A 126 15.65 -6.25 -13.31
CA ILE A 126 16.95 -5.59 -13.48
C ILE A 126 17.96 -6.59 -14.05
N GLN A 127 18.06 -7.78 -13.46
CA GLN A 127 19.01 -8.82 -13.90
C GLN A 127 18.73 -9.34 -15.31
N GLU A 128 17.46 -9.39 -15.74
CA GLU A 128 17.08 -9.81 -17.10
C GLU A 128 17.39 -8.74 -18.16
N ASN A 129 17.44 -7.45 -17.79
CA ASN A 129 17.67 -6.35 -18.72
C ASN A 129 19.12 -5.83 -18.72
N HIS A 130 19.93 -6.21 -17.72
CA HIS A 130 21.30 -5.73 -17.53
C HIS A 130 22.27 -6.88 -17.22
N ASP A 131 23.02 -7.32 -18.23
CA ASP A 131 24.04 -8.39 -18.08
C ASP A 131 25.25 -7.96 -17.22
N ASP A 132 25.44 -6.64 -17.04
CA ASP A 132 26.55 -6.05 -16.30
C ASP A 132 26.26 -5.79 -14.81
N VAL A 133 24.99 -5.90 -14.40
CA VAL A 133 24.55 -5.65 -13.01
C VAL A 133 24.48 -6.98 -12.26
N ASP A 134 25.26 -7.11 -11.19
CA ASP A 134 25.21 -8.30 -10.34
C ASP A 134 23.98 -8.30 -9.40
N GLU A 135 23.69 -9.44 -8.77
CA GLU A 135 22.53 -9.59 -7.88
C GLU A 135 22.55 -8.61 -6.70
N LEU A 136 23.73 -8.36 -6.12
CA LEU A 136 23.85 -7.47 -4.96
C LEU A 136 23.61 -6.01 -5.38
N GLU A 137 24.10 -5.61 -6.55
CA GLU A 137 23.85 -4.30 -7.12
C GLU A 137 22.36 -4.10 -7.45
N ALA A 138 21.71 -5.08 -8.08
CA ALA A 138 20.26 -5.05 -8.33
C ALA A 138 19.45 -4.94 -7.02
N MET A 139 19.81 -5.73 -5.99
CA MET A 139 19.21 -5.62 -4.66
C MET A 139 19.43 -4.24 -4.04
N THR A 140 20.60 -3.64 -4.23
CA THR A 140 20.94 -2.31 -3.70
C THR A 140 20.10 -1.22 -4.38
N MET A 141 19.93 -1.30 -5.70
CA MET A 141 19.05 -0.41 -6.47
C MET A 141 17.61 -0.48 -5.96
N VAL A 142 17.06 -1.70 -5.91
CA VAL A 142 15.68 -1.94 -5.44
C VAL A 142 15.50 -1.49 -3.99
N ALA A 143 16.44 -1.79 -3.09
CA ALA A 143 16.36 -1.40 -1.69
C ALA A 143 16.37 0.13 -1.53
N THR A 144 17.24 0.83 -2.26
CA THR A 144 17.38 2.29 -2.19
C THR A 144 16.13 2.98 -2.74
N ALA A 145 15.66 2.55 -3.91
CA ALA A 145 14.44 3.06 -4.52
C ALA A 145 13.21 2.77 -3.63
N SER A 146 13.10 1.56 -3.07
CA SER A 146 12.01 1.19 -2.16
C SER A 146 12.02 2.00 -0.87
N ALA A 147 13.19 2.29 -0.29
CA ALA A 147 13.30 3.12 0.91
C ALA A 147 12.78 4.55 0.66
N LEU A 148 13.12 5.15 -0.49
CA LEU A 148 12.61 6.45 -0.89
C LEU A 148 11.10 6.41 -1.17
N ALA A 149 10.66 5.43 -1.97
CA ALA A 149 9.27 5.27 -2.39
C ALA A 149 8.33 5.03 -1.21
N LEU A 150 8.68 4.16 -0.27
CA LEU A 150 7.87 3.85 0.92
C LEU A 150 8.00 4.95 1.98
N GLY A 151 9.14 5.62 2.08
CA GLY A 151 9.35 6.68 3.06
C GLY A 151 8.47 7.91 2.78
N TRP A 152 8.39 8.35 1.52
CA TRP A 152 7.72 9.59 1.18
C TRP A 152 6.23 9.64 1.59
N PRO A 153 5.36 8.66 1.28
CA PRO A 153 3.96 8.68 1.72
C PRO A 153 3.76 8.73 3.23
N VAL A 154 4.73 8.24 4.02
CA VAL A 154 4.70 8.24 5.48
C VAL A 154 5.08 9.62 6.03
N PHE A 155 6.13 10.24 5.48
CA PHE A 155 6.71 11.47 6.03
C PHE A 155 6.28 12.77 5.30
N ALA A 156 5.67 12.67 4.11
CA ALA A 156 5.39 13.82 3.26
C ALA A 156 4.61 14.93 3.95
N ASN A 157 3.57 14.59 4.73
CA ASN A 157 2.77 15.59 5.44
C ASN A 157 3.64 16.39 6.42
N HIS A 158 4.44 15.71 7.25
CA HIS A 158 5.33 16.35 8.20
C HIS A 158 6.38 17.23 7.50
N ILE A 159 7.02 16.71 6.45
CA ILE A 159 8.05 17.44 5.70
C ILE A 159 7.44 18.70 5.04
N CYS A 160 6.26 18.58 4.42
CA CYS A 160 5.58 19.72 3.79
C CYS A 160 5.18 20.77 4.83
N GLU A 161 4.68 20.36 5.99
CA GLU A 161 4.34 21.27 7.10
C GLU A 161 5.57 22.04 7.60
N VAL A 162 6.69 21.33 7.84
CA VAL A 162 7.94 21.93 8.32
C VAL A 162 8.53 22.92 7.31
N LEU A 163 8.50 22.56 6.02
CA LEU A 163 9.00 23.39 4.93
C LEU A 163 7.99 24.45 4.44
N LYS A 164 6.76 24.46 5.00
CA LYS A 164 5.65 25.34 4.63
C LYS A 164 5.30 25.27 3.14
N LEU A 165 5.25 24.07 2.61
CA LEU A 165 4.94 23.80 1.21
C LEU A 165 3.43 23.79 0.98
N ASP A 166 2.99 24.40 -0.11
CA ASP A 166 1.62 24.27 -0.59
C ASP A 166 1.40 23.00 -1.43
N ASN A 167 0.17 22.81 -1.92
CA ASN A 167 -0.19 21.62 -2.70
C ASN A 167 0.49 21.58 -4.07
N ASP A 168 0.77 22.72 -4.69
CA ASP A 168 1.40 22.80 -6.01
C ASP A 168 2.89 22.44 -5.88
N GLN A 169 3.56 22.97 -4.86
CA GLN A 169 4.94 22.62 -4.52
C GLN A 169 5.07 21.14 -4.12
N ARG A 170 4.11 20.61 -3.36
CA ARG A 170 4.05 19.18 -3.02
C ARG A 170 3.91 18.31 -4.27
N ALA A 171 3.13 18.73 -5.26
CA ALA A 171 2.99 18.00 -6.52
C ALA A 171 4.32 17.93 -7.28
N VAL A 172 5.05 19.04 -7.39
CA VAL A 172 6.40 19.06 -8.01
C VAL A 172 7.37 18.11 -7.29
N ILE A 173 7.33 18.06 -5.96
CA ILE A 173 8.18 17.13 -5.20
C ILE A 173 7.75 15.68 -5.42
N ASN A 174 6.46 15.39 -5.49
CA ASN A 174 5.97 14.05 -5.80
C ASN A 174 6.55 13.57 -7.14
N ASP A 175 6.48 14.40 -8.18
CA ASP A 175 7.01 14.06 -9.51
C ASP A 175 8.53 13.83 -9.45
N ARG A 176 9.25 14.64 -8.65
CA ARG A 176 10.69 14.45 -8.46
C ARG A 176 11.03 13.17 -7.69
N ILE A 177 10.25 12.81 -6.68
CA ILE A 177 10.40 11.56 -5.94
C ILE A 177 10.18 10.37 -6.87
N ASP A 178 9.12 10.40 -7.68
CA ASP A 178 8.83 9.32 -8.65
C ASP A 178 9.96 9.18 -9.67
N ALA A 179 10.49 10.29 -10.20
CA ALA A 179 11.64 10.27 -11.11
C ALA A 179 12.91 9.69 -10.44
N LEU A 180 13.17 10.04 -9.17
CA LEU A 180 14.30 9.48 -8.41
C LEU A 180 14.11 7.99 -8.13
N VAL A 181 12.88 7.54 -7.85
CA VAL A 181 12.57 6.11 -7.68
C VAL A 181 12.84 5.34 -8.97
N ALA A 182 12.46 5.90 -10.12
CA ALA A 182 12.77 5.32 -11.42
C ALA A 182 14.28 5.23 -11.67
N GLU A 183 14.99 6.33 -11.48
CA GLU A 183 16.45 6.42 -11.65
C GLU A 183 17.21 5.43 -10.74
N LEU A 184 16.93 5.47 -9.43
CA LEU A 184 17.62 4.64 -8.44
C LEU A 184 17.33 3.16 -8.59
N GLY A 185 16.14 2.82 -9.11
CA GLY A 185 15.69 1.46 -9.27
C GLY A 185 15.79 0.92 -10.70
N GLY A 186 16.42 1.65 -11.62
CA GLY A 186 16.61 1.21 -13.00
C GLY A 186 15.31 0.96 -13.75
N ILE A 187 14.24 1.69 -13.43
CA ILE A 187 12.96 1.58 -14.14
C ILE A 187 13.14 2.28 -15.50
N PRO A 188 12.87 1.61 -16.63
CA PRO A 188 12.93 2.23 -17.95
C PRO A 188 11.93 3.38 -18.11
N ASP A 189 12.27 4.35 -18.96
CA ASP A 189 11.42 5.51 -19.33
C ASP A 189 10.12 5.11 -20.07
#